data_AF-A0A6C2YVU9-F1
#
_entry.id   AF-A0A6C2YVU9-F1
#
_cell.length_a   1.000
_cell.length_b   1.000
_cell.length_c   1.000
_cell.angle_alpha   90.00
_cell.angle_beta   90.00
_cell.angle_gamma   90.00
#
_symmetry.space_group_name_H-M   'P 1'
#
loop_
_entity.id
_entity.type
_entity.pdbx_description
1 polymer ?
#
loop_
_entity_poly.entity_id
_entity_poly.type
_entity_poly.pdbx_seq_one_letter_code
_entity_poly.pdbx_strand_id
1 'polypeptide(L)'
;MHLPAWPNRKSEKIVQVDPPWQTPRTAYVHIPFCAHHCGYCDFAVVTGQAHRQALYLEALEAELSASLRQPTPVAMRFLGGGTPTLLEPAQLLQLGQILDRWLPLRPDHQSVEFSIESTPDTLDADRVAALADIGVTRVSMGVQSFHAAALAALDRRHDAASIAPAIARVQARIPRLSIDLIYGIPGQSLADWQTDVQTALDLGVSHLSTYGLTYEKGTPLWKQRERGQVQPLDEDTELAQYEWAIDFLTAHGWDHYEMSNFAQPGQRCRHNEVYWANHAYFGFGVGAARYVAGKRELNTRSLADYLRKCLAGESPTFQSEELSPDERARETLAVQLRRCEGIHRESFHAQTGVPLDSLLPESHQPLVDAGFLAHTPTHFAITRQGRRLADWLVERLL
;
A
#
# COMPACT_ATOMS: atom_id res chain seq x y z
N MET A 1 37.66 57.12 -3.56
CA MET A 1 36.94 56.02 -2.90
C MET A 1 35.89 55.49 -3.86
N HIS A 2 36.20 54.41 -4.58
CA HIS A 2 35.21 53.68 -5.38
C HIS A 2 34.67 52.52 -4.55
N LEU A 3 33.37 52.54 -4.25
CA LEU A 3 32.67 51.42 -3.64
C LEU A 3 32.54 50.31 -4.70
N PRO A 4 32.86 49.04 -4.39
CA PRO A 4 32.70 47.95 -5.33
C PRO A 4 31.21 47.59 -5.50
N ALA A 5 30.81 47.39 -6.74
CA ALA A 5 29.48 46.93 -7.12
C ALA A 5 29.20 45.53 -6.54
N TRP A 6 28.02 45.36 -5.95
CA TRP A 6 27.54 44.07 -5.47
C TRP A 6 27.36 43.09 -6.65
N PRO A 7 27.82 41.83 -6.54
CA PRO A 7 27.62 40.86 -7.61
C PRO A 7 26.14 40.52 -7.73
N ASN A 8 25.66 40.62 -8.97
CA ASN A 8 24.32 40.28 -9.41
C ASN A 8 23.97 38.84 -8.94
N ARG A 9 23.00 38.69 -8.02
CA ARG A 9 22.43 37.36 -7.71
C ARG A 9 21.80 36.85 -8.99
N LYS A 10 22.41 35.82 -9.58
CA LYS A 10 21.74 35.00 -10.61
C LYS A 10 20.42 34.55 -9.99
N SER A 11 19.33 34.89 -10.66
CA SER A 11 18.00 34.37 -10.36
C SER A 11 18.07 32.85 -10.32
N GLU A 12 17.95 32.28 -9.11
CA GLU A 12 17.59 30.88 -8.97
C GLU A 12 16.27 30.72 -9.72
N LYS A 13 16.30 30.00 -10.84
CA LYS A 13 15.08 29.55 -11.48
C LYS A 13 14.34 28.75 -10.42
N ILE A 14 13.24 29.30 -9.91
CA ILE A 14 12.24 28.54 -9.18
C ILE A 14 11.80 27.45 -10.15
N VAL A 15 12.36 26.26 -10.00
CA VAL A 15 11.87 25.08 -10.72
C VAL A 15 10.47 24.90 -10.18
N GLN A 16 9.45 25.26 -10.97
CA GLN A 16 8.08 24.88 -10.67
C GLN A 16 8.07 23.36 -10.61
N VAL A 17 7.96 22.83 -9.39
CA VAL A 17 7.78 21.41 -9.17
C VAL A 17 6.29 21.16 -9.35
N ASP A 18 5.93 20.34 -10.33
CA ASP A 18 4.53 19.96 -10.53
C ASP A 18 3.95 19.39 -9.24
N PRO A 19 2.68 19.69 -8.95
CA PRO A 19 2.04 19.20 -7.75
C PRO A 19 1.96 17.66 -7.73
N PRO A 20 2.11 17.04 -6.55
CA PRO A 20 2.19 15.57 -6.42
C PRO A 20 0.90 14.84 -6.84
N TRP A 21 -0.24 15.52 -6.93
CA TRP A 21 -1.51 14.98 -7.43
C TRP A 21 -1.65 15.02 -8.95
N GLN A 22 -0.71 15.63 -9.68
CA GLN A 22 -0.69 15.64 -11.15
C GLN A 22 0.41 14.75 -11.71
N THR A 23 1.63 14.93 -11.19
CA THR A 23 2.82 14.23 -11.70
C THR A 23 3.22 13.12 -10.72
N PRO A 24 3.20 11.84 -11.16
CA PRO A 24 3.56 10.71 -10.32
C PRO A 24 4.97 10.82 -9.75
N ARG A 25 5.09 10.57 -8.44
CA ARG A 25 6.39 10.45 -7.74
C ARG A 25 6.68 9.05 -7.26
N THR A 26 5.72 8.14 -7.40
CA THR A 26 5.84 6.73 -7.06
C THR A 26 5.43 5.85 -8.23
N ALA A 27 5.99 4.66 -8.30
CA ALA A 27 5.56 3.59 -9.19
C ALA A 27 5.22 2.32 -8.40
N TYR A 28 4.06 1.75 -8.71
CA TYR A 28 3.67 0.40 -8.30
C TYR A 28 3.92 -0.57 -9.46
N VAL A 29 4.51 -1.72 -9.16
CA VAL A 29 4.73 -2.78 -10.13
C VAL A 29 4.18 -4.08 -9.56
N HIS A 30 3.18 -4.63 -10.24
CA HIS A 30 2.51 -5.85 -9.82
C HIS A 30 3.30 -7.08 -10.29
N ILE A 31 3.59 -8.01 -9.38
CA ILE A 31 4.16 -9.33 -9.69
C ILE A 31 3.12 -10.39 -9.32
N PRO A 32 2.43 -11.05 -10.28
CA PRO A 32 1.20 -11.77 -10.01
C PRO A 32 1.40 -13.20 -9.48
N PHE A 33 2.64 -13.65 -9.27
CA PHE A 33 2.92 -15.05 -8.98
C PHE A 33 2.75 -15.36 -7.49
N CYS A 34 1.96 -16.38 -7.17
CA CYS A 34 1.80 -16.93 -5.82
C CYS A 34 2.11 -18.43 -5.80
N ALA A 35 2.65 -18.92 -4.69
CA ALA A 35 2.78 -20.36 -4.43
C ALA A 35 1.39 -20.98 -4.21
N HIS A 36 0.51 -20.21 -3.56
CA HIS A 36 -0.84 -20.60 -3.21
C HIS A 36 -1.78 -19.38 -3.23
N HIS A 37 -3.04 -19.60 -3.62
CA HIS A 37 -4.06 -18.56 -3.61
C HIS A 37 -4.81 -18.61 -2.27
N CYS A 38 -4.42 -17.75 -1.32
CA CYS A 38 -5.06 -17.69 0.00
C CYS A 38 -6.56 -17.43 -0.14
N GLY A 39 -7.38 -18.05 0.72
CA GLY A 39 -8.84 -18.07 0.58
C GLY A 39 -9.50 -16.69 0.69
N TYR A 40 -8.85 -15.72 1.34
CA TYR A 40 -9.35 -14.36 1.54
C TYR A 40 -8.85 -13.34 0.50
N CYS A 41 -7.86 -13.71 -0.32
CA CYS A 41 -7.17 -12.77 -1.19
C CYS A 41 -7.99 -12.49 -2.47
N ASP A 42 -8.16 -11.20 -2.83
CA ASP A 42 -8.77 -10.75 -4.08
C ASP A 42 -7.77 -10.08 -5.05
N PHE A 43 -6.46 -10.28 -4.84
CA PHE A 43 -5.47 -9.75 -5.77
C PHE A 43 -5.45 -10.52 -7.10
N ALA A 44 -4.99 -9.84 -8.16
CA ALA A 44 -4.87 -10.40 -9.50
C ALA A 44 -3.67 -11.36 -9.60
N VAL A 45 -3.78 -12.53 -8.99
CA VAL A 45 -2.68 -13.49 -8.84
C VAL A 45 -2.87 -14.76 -9.68
N VAL A 46 -1.77 -15.46 -9.91
CA VAL A 46 -1.73 -16.77 -10.56
C VAL A 46 -0.89 -17.75 -9.74
N THR A 47 -1.31 -19.01 -9.71
CA THR A 47 -0.58 -20.10 -9.05
C THR A 47 -0.08 -21.11 -10.08
N GLY A 48 1.06 -21.76 -9.82
CA GLY A 48 1.60 -22.81 -10.70
C GLY A 48 2.12 -22.31 -12.06
N GLN A 49 2.39 -21.01 -12.19
CA GLN A 49 2.82 -20.36 -13.44
C GLN A 49 4.30 -19.92 -13.41
N ALA A 50 5.15 -20.57 -12.60
CA ALA A 50 6.57 -20.21 -12.47
C ALA A 50 7.31 -20.19 -13.83
N HIS A 51 6.98 -21.11 -14.74
CA HIS A 51 7.53 -21.17 -16.10
C HIS A 51 7.27 -19.91 -16.95
N ARG A 52 6.35 -19.01 -16.53
CA ARG A 52 6.02 -17.76 -17.23
C ARG A 52 6.72 -16.53 -16.63
N GLN A 53 7.48 -16.67 -15.55
CA GLN A 53 8.11 -15.53 -14.86
C GLN A 53 9.06 -14.75 -15.77
N ALA A 54 9.93 -15.44 -16.54
CA ALA A 54 10.85 -14.78 -17.46
C ALA A 54 10.10 -14.01 -18.56
N LEU A 55 9.11 -14.66 -19.19
CA LEU A 55 8.26 -14.03 -20.20
C LEU A 55 7.45 -12.85 -19.65
N TYR A 56 7.07 -12.90 -18.37
CA TYR A 56 6.40 -11.80 -17.69
C TYR A 56 7.31 -10.59 -17.52
N LEU A 57 8.58 -10.78 -17.18
CA LEU A 57 9.54 -9.67 -17.09
C LEU A 57 9.78 -9.03 -18.45
N GLU A 58 9.82 -9.82 -19.54
CA GLU A 58 9.88 -9.29 -20.91
C GLU A 58 8.63 -8.44 -21.26
N ALA A 59 7.44 -8.96 -20.95
CA ALA A 59 6.18 -8.25 -21.16
C ALA A 59 6.08 -6.96 -20.32
N LEU A 60 6.56 -6.99 -19.07
CA LEU A 60 6.61 -5.82 -18.18
C LEU A 60 7.55 -4.76 -18.73
N GLU A 61 8.74 -5.13 -19.22
CA GLU A 61 9.66 -4.19 -19.85
C GLU A 61 9.05 -3.59 -21.13
N ALA A 62 8.34 -4.39 -21.93
CA ALA A 62 7.62 -3.91 -23.10
C ALA A 62 6.53 -2.88 -22.73
N GLU A 63 5.76 -3.12 -21.67
CA GLU A 63 4.78 -2.17 -21.15
C GLU A 63 5.44 -0.84 -20.71
N LEU A 64 6.50 -0.94 -19.90
CA LEU A 64 7.24 0.23 -19.40
C LEU A 64 7.80 1.06 -20.55
N SER A 65 8.42 0.40 -21.53
CA SER A 65 8.98 1.03 -22.72
C SER A 65 7.92 1.78 -23.54
N ALA A 66 6.80 1.10 -23.83
CA ALA A 66 5.71 1.70 -24.59
C ALA A 66 5.03 2.87 -23.86
N SER A 67 4.87 2.76 -22.54
CA SER A 67 4.16 3.74 -21.71
C SER A 67 5.01 4.99 -21.42
N LEU A 68 6.28 4.81 -21.05
CA LEU A 68 7.14 5.91 -20.58
C LEU A 68 7.94 6.54 -21.73
N ARG A 69 8.29 5.78 -22.77
CA ARG A 69 9.11 6.15 -23.94
C ARG A 69 10.55 6.60 -23.63
N GLN A 70 10.81 7.08 -22.42
CA GLN A 70 12.11 7.49 -21.88
C GLN A 70 12.16 7.21 -20.37
N PRO A 71 13.37 7.11 -19.78
CA PRO A 71 13.51 6.97 -18.33
C PRO A 71 12.76 8.07 -17.58
N THR A 72 11.91 7.67 -16.64
CA THR A 72 11.06 8.57 -15.86
C THR A 72 11.41 8.44 -14.37
N PRO A 73 12.21 9.35 -13.81
CA PRO A 73 12.67 9.22 -12.44
C PRO A 73 11.53 9.35 -11.42
N VAL A 74 11.54 8.46 -10.42
CA VAL A 74 10.56 8.43 -9.32
C VAL A 74 11.27 8.53 -7.97
N ALA A 75 10.57 9.04 -6.95
CA ALA A 75 11.08 9.01 -5.58
C ALA A 75 10.86 7.64 -4.93
N MET A 76 9.82 6.92 -5.34
CA MET A 76 9.40 5.68 -4.68
C MET A 76 9.07 4.59 -5.69
N ARG A 77 9.41 3.35 -5.34
CA ARG A 77 9.01 2.14 -6.06
C ARG A 77 8.38 1.16 -5.06
N PHE A 78 7.34 0.48 -5.49
CA PHE A 78 6.71 -0.56 -4.69
C PHE A 78 6.44 -1.80 -5.56
N LEU A 79 6.97 -2.94 -5.14
CA LEU A 79 6.68 -4.24 -5.74
C LEU A 79 5.64 -4.94 -4.89
N GLY A 80 4.48 -5.25 -5.46
CA GLY A 80 3.43 -5.96 -4.73
C GLY A 80 2.67 -6.93 -5.61
N GLY A 81 1.53 -7.40 -5.11
CA GLY A 81 0.56 -8.17 -5.89
C GLY A 81 0.41 -9.58 -5.39
N GLY A 82 1.04 -10.54 -6.06
CA GLY A 82 1.13 -11.91 -5.55
C GLY A 82 2.22 -12.00 -4.49
N THR A 83 3.34 -12.59 -4.86
CA THR A 83 4.52 -12.69 -4.01
C THR A 83 5.73 -12.32 -4.86
N PRO A 84 6.12 -11.03 -4.92
CA PRO A 84 7.29 -10.60 -5.70
C PRO A 84 8.56 -11.41 -5.41
N THR A 85 8.77 -11.82 -4.16
CA THR A 85 9.91 -12.63 -3.71
C THR A 85 9.88 -14.09 -4.16
N LEU A 86 8.84 -14.50 -4.89
CA LEU A 86 8.76 -15.81 -5.55
C LEU A 86 9.55 -15.84 -6.86
N LEU A 87 9.95 -14.68 -7.38
CA LEU A 87 10.97 -14.60 -8.43
C LEU A 87 12.29 -15.17 -7.90
N GLU A 88 13.02 -15.88 -8.76
CA GLU A 88 14.37 -16.35 -8.46
C GLU A 88 15.35 -15.18 -8.33
N PRO A 89 16.47 -15.32 -7.59
CA PRO A 89 17.45 -14.24 -7.42
C PRO A 89 17.88 -13.57 -8.74
N ALA A 90 18.14 -14.36 -9.79
CA ALA A 90 18.48 -13.82 -11.11
C ALA A 90 17.35 -12.97 -11.74
N GLN A 91 16.09 -13.36 -11.52
CA GLN A 91 14.92 -12.62 -12.00
C GLN A 91 14.68 -11.35 -11.19
N LEU A 92 14.96 -11.36 -9.87
CA LEU A 92 14.93 -10.15 -9.05
C LEU A 92 15.97 -9.13 -9.54
N LEU A 93 17.19 -9.59 -9.85
CA LEU A 93 18.24 -8.75 -10.43
C LEU A 93 17.84 -8.20 -11.81
N GLN A 94 17.25 -9.03 -12.67
CA GLN A 94 16.70 -8.59 -13.96
C GLN A 94 15.60 -7.52 -13.77
N LEU A 95 14.68 -7.74 -12.83
CA LEU A 95 13.64 -6.76 -12.50
C LEU A 95 14.26 -5.44 -12.03
N GLY A 96 15.26 -5.48 -11.15
CA GLY A 96 16.01 -4.30 -10.73
C GLY A 96 16.59 -3.51 -11.91
N GLN A 97 17.22 -4.21 -12.86
CA GLN A 97 17.76 -3.59 -14.08
C GLN A 97 16.68 -2.93 -14.95
N ILE A 98 15.52 -3.57 -15.10
CA ILE A 98 14.37 -3.01 -15.82
C ILE A 98 13.90 -1.72 -15.12
N LEU A 99 13.77 -1.74 -13.80
CA LEU A 99 13.32 -0.59 -13.02
C LEU A 99 14.33 0.56 -13.02
N ASP A 100 15.63 0.27 -12.96
CA ASP A 100 16.67 1.30 -13.03
C ASP A 100 16.74 1.97 -14.40
N ARG A 101 16.45 1.21 -15.47
CA ARG A 101 16.34 1.76 -16.82
C ARG A 101 15.14 2.69 -16.98
N TRP A 102 13.96 2.26 -16.54
CA TRP A 102 12.70 2.94 -16.88
C TRP A 102 12.16 3.87 -15.79
N LEU A 103 12.41 3.53 -14.53
CA LEU A 103 11.89 4.21 -13.35
C LEU A 103 13.01 4.56 -12.35
N PRO A 104 14.14 5.17 -12.76
CA PRO A 104 15.29 5.40 -11.88
C PRO A 104 14.89 6.12 -10.58
N LEU A 105 15.39 5.65 -9.44
CA LEU A 105 15.17 6.37 -8.17
C LEU A 105 15.90 7.71 -8.18
N ARG A 106 15.27 8.76 -7.67
CA ARG A 106 15.82 10.12 -7.58
C ARG A 106 16.64 10.31 -6.29
N PRO A 107 17.98 10.18 -6.30
CA PRO A 107 18.78 10.21 -5.08
C PRO A 107 18.82 11.58 -4.38
N ASP A 108 18.47 12.65 -5.08
CA ASP A 108 18.38 14.02 -4.56
C ASP A 108 17.18 14.24 -3.62
N HIS A 109 16.23 13.30 -3.59
CA HIS A 109 15.09 13.40 -2.70
C HIS A 109 15.42 12.75 -1.35
N GLN A 110 15.25 13.50 -0.25
CA GLN A 110 15.31 12.98 1.13
C GLN A 110 14.26 11.87 1.40
N SER A 111 13.45 11.49 0.39
CA SER A 111 12.29 10.63 0.54
C SER A 111 12.38 9.24 -0.12
N VAL A 112 13.54 8.86 -0.69
CA VAL A 112 13.64 7.62 -1.49
C VAL A 112 13.21 6.38 -0.70
N GLU A 113 12.29 5.60 -1.29
CA GLU A 113 11.82 4.33 -0.75
C GLU A 113 11.65 3.30 -1.88
N PHE A 114 12.17 2.10 -1.66
CA PHE A 114 11.95 0.95 -2.54
C PHE A 114 11.43 -0.19 -1.68
N SER A 115 10.13 -0.43 -1.80
CA SER A 115 9.37 -1.38 -1.00
C SER A 115 9.06 -2.64 -1.81
N ILE A 116 9.04 -3.79 -1.13
CA ILE A 116 8.62 -5.07 -1.72
C ILE A 116 7.76 -5.87 -0.74
N GLU A 117 6.67 -6.44 -1.22
CA GLU A 117 5.88 -7.43 -0.49
C GLU A 117 6.52 -8.82 -0.55
N SER A 118 6.36 -9.58 0.53
CA SER A 118 6.94 -10.91 0.67
C SER A 118 6.11 -11.81 1.59
N THR A 119 6.44 -13.10 1.58
CA THR A 119 5.99 -14.08 2.58
C THR A 119 7.21 -14.71 3.25
N PRO A 120 7.13 -15.11 4.54
CA PRO A 120 8.29 -15.66 5.27
C PRO A 120 9.06 -16.75 4.51
N ASP A 121 8.35 -17.72 3.92
CA ASP A 121 8.96 -18.89 3.26
C ASP A 121 9.79 -18.57 2.01
N THR A 122 9.61 -17.39 1.42
CA THR A 122 10.33 -16.99 0.20
C THR A 122 11.62 -16.23 0.51
N LEU A 123 11.97 -15.99 1.77
CA LEU A 123 13.11 -15.14 2.13
C LEU A 123 14.30 -16.00 2.61
N ASP A 124 14.95 -16.64 1.66
CA ASP A 124 16.28 -17.22 1.86
C ASP A 124 17.40 -16.16 1.74
N ALA A 125 18.64 -16.56 2.01
CA ALA A 125 19.79 -15.67 2.00
C ALA A 125 20.10 -15.08 0.61
N ASP A 126 19.91 -15.84 -0.46
CA ASP A 126 20.23 -15.42 -1.83
C ASP A 126 19.20 -14.43 -2.35
N ARG A 127 17.92 -14.65 -2.05
CA ARG A 127 16.85 -13.70 -2.35
C ARG A 127 17.03 -12.41 -1.58
N VAL A 128 17.29 -12.47 -0.27
CA VAL A 128 17.55 -11.26 0.53
C VAL A 128 18.78 -10.49 0.01
N ALA A 129 19.83 -11.19 -0.41
CA ALA A 129 20.99 -10.56 -1.04
C ALA A 129 20.59 -9.86 -2.35
N ALA A 130 19.86 -10.53 -3.24
CA ALA A 130 19.38 -9.94 -4.48
C ALA A 130 18.48 -8.71 -4.26
N LEU A 131 17.60 -8.74 -3.25
CA LEU A 131 16.77 -7.59 -2.88
C LEU A 131 17.63 -6.39 -2.44
N ALA A 132 18.66 -6.63 -1.62
CA ALA A 132 19.59 -5.59 -1.21
C ALA A 132 20.38 -5.03 -2.41
N ASP A 133 20.83 -5.90 -3.33
CA ASP A 133 21.60 -5.52 -4.52
C ASP A 133 20.80 -4.64 -5.49
N ILE A 134 19.48 -4.86 -5.62
CA ILE A 134 18.60 -3.98 -6.42
C ILE A 134 18.14 -2.73 -5.65
N GLY A 135 18.62 -2.53 -4.42
CA GLY A 135 18.37 -1.32 -3.64
C GLY A 135 17.04 -1.31 -2.88
N VAL A 136 16.46 -2.46 -2.55
CA VAL A 136 15.28 -2.52 -1.66
C VAL A 136 15.64 -1.94 -0.30
N THR A 137 14.80 -1.01 0.18
CA THR A 137 14.97 -0.35 1.48
C THR A 137 13.84 -0.66 2.46
N ARG A 138 12.78 -1.35 2.03
CA ARG A 138 11.69 -1.83 2.88
C ARG A 138 11.16 -3.17 2.39
N VAL A 139 10.96 -4.11 3.29
CA VAL A 139 10.17 -5.32 3.05
C VAL A 139 8.87 -5.22 3.84
N SER A 140 7.73 -5.49 3.20
CA SER A 140 6.46 -5.82 3.88
C SER A 140 6.28 -7.32 3.88
N MET A 141 6.23 -7.92 5.06
CA MET A 141 6.15 -9.37 5.22
C MET A 141 4.75 -9.76 5.68
N GLY A 142 4.04 -10.50 4.83
CA GLY A 142 2.72 -11.01 5.15
C GLY A 142 2.76 -12.20 6.10
N VAL A 143 2.79 -11.95 7.41
CA VAL A 143 2.73 -12.97 8.48
C VAL A 143 1.29 -13.37 8.79
N GLN A 144 0.40 -12.40 8.88
CA GLN A 144 -1.01 -12.53 9.25
C GLN A 144 -1.25 -12.93 10.72
N SER A 145 -0.58 -13.99 11.19
CA SER A 145 -0.61 -14.43 12.60
C SER A 145 0.59 -15.34 12.89
N PHE A 146 1.01 -15.40 14.15
CA PHE A 146 2.00 -16.36 14.65
C PHE A 146 1.34 -17.67 15.12
N HIS A 147 0.00 -17.74 15.11
CA HIS A 147 -0.77 -18.91 15.53
C HIS A 147 -1.14 -19.80 14.35
N ALA A 148 -0.78 -21.08 14.42
CA ALA A 148 -1.04 -22.05 13.36
C ALA A 148 -2.53 -22.21 13.02
N ALA A 149 -3.43 -22.11 14.01
CA ALA A 149 -4.87 -22.21 13.80
C ALA A 149 -5.41 -21.04 12.96
N ALA A 150 -4.94 -19.81 13.24
CA ALA A 150 -5.30 -18.62 12.49
C ALA A 150 -4.76 -18.68 11.06
N LEU A 151 -3.52 -19.13 10.87
CA LEU A 151 -2.95 -19.35 9.54
C LEU A 151 -3.75 -20.37 8.72
N ALA A 152 -4.17 -21.47 9.35
CA ALA A 152 -5.02 -22.48 8.70
C ALA A 152 -6.39 -21.90 8.28
N ALA A 153 -7.02 -21.08 9.14
CA ALA A 153 -8.29 -20.40 8.82
C ALA A 153 -8.16 -19.44 7.62
N LEU A 154 -6.99 -18.83 7.45
CA LEU A 154 -6.68 -17.95 6.32
C LEU A 154 -6.17 -18.69 5.07
N ASP A 155 -6.06 -20.02 5.12
CA ASP A 155 -5.47 -20.85 4.07
C ASP A 155 -4.01 -20.40 3.75
N ARG A 156 -3.29 -19.96 4.79
CA ARG A 156 -1.87 -19.63 4.76
C ARG A 156 -1.07 -20.91 5.01
N ARG A 157 -0.05 -21.13 4.17
CA ARG A 157 0.76 -22.37 4.18
C ARG A 157 2.13 -22.22 4.81
N HIS A 158 2.52 -21.01 5.22
CA HIS A 158 3.82 -20.83 5.84
C HIS A 158 3.82 -21.37 7.27
N ASP A 159 4.97 -21.88 7.68
CA ASP A 159 5.17 -22.39 9.02
C ASP A 159 5.44 -21.23 9.98
N ALA A 160 4.75 -21.18 11.12
CA ALA A 160 5.01 -20.19 12.17
C ALA A 160 6.49 -20.22 12.60
N ALA A 161 7.14 -21.38 12.55
CA ALA A 161 8.57 -21.53 12.86
C ALA A 161 9.50 -20.88 11.81
N SER A 162 9.03 -20.62 10.58
CA SER A 162 9.83 -19.98 9.52
C SER A 162 9.91 -18.46 9.66
N ILE A 163 9.01 -17.86 10.45
CA ILE A 163 8.81 -16.41 10.54
C ILE A 163 10.01 -15.69 11.15
N ALA A 164 10.42 -16.05 12.38
CA ALA A 164 11.53 -15.38 13.05
C ALA A 164 12.87 -15.51 12.28
N PRO A 165 13.23 -16.67 11.70
CA PRO A 165 14.39 -16.77 10.81
C PRO A 165 14.30 -15.87 9.57
N ALA A 166 13.13 -15.75 8.94
CA ALA A 166 12.94 -14.88 7.78
C ALA A 166 13.14 -13.40 8.14
N ILE A 167 12.56 -12.97 9.27
CA ILE A 167 12.72 -11.61 9.82
C ILE A 167 14.20 -11.30 10.07
N ALA A 168 14.91 -12.21 10.75
CA ALA A 168 16.34 -12.02 11.06
C ALA A 168 17.19 -11.86 9.80
N ARG A 169 16.91 -12.64 8.73
CA ARG A 169 17.61 -12.51 7.45
C ARG A 169 17.37 -11.15 6.82
N VAL A 170 16.13 -10.67 6.80
CA VAL A 170 15.77 -9.36 6.23
C VAL A 170 16.45 -8.24 7.01
N GLN A 171 16.33 -8.22 8.34
CA GLN A 171 16.93 -7.18 9.19
C GLN A 171 18.46 -7.10 9.06
N ALA A 172 19.13 -8.19 8.71
CA ALA A 172 20.58 -8.21 8.49
C ALA A 172 21.03 -7.44 7.23
N ARG A 173 20.14 -7.15 6.28
CA ARG A 173 20.49 -6.56 4.98
C ARG A 173 19.61 -5.38 4.57
N ILE A 174 18.38 -5.31 5.06
CA ILE A 174 17.36 -4.34 4.64
C ILE A 174 16.96 -3.51 5.85
N PRO A 175 17.01 -2.17 5.76
CA PRO A 175 16.91 -1.29 6.93
C PRO A 175 15.50 -1.15 7.51
N ARG A 176 14.45 -1.47 6.73
CA ARG A 176 13.05 -1.33 7.17
C ARG A 176 12.30 -2.62 6.94
N LEU A 177 11.60 -3.06 7.97
CA LEU A 177 10.75 -4.25 7.93
C LEU A 177 9.37 -3.89 8.50
N SER A 178 8.36 -4.12 7.67
CA SER A 178 6.95 -4.16 8.04
C SER A 178 6.49 -5.60 8.18
N ILE A 179 5.62 -5.86 9.15
CA ILE A 179 4.82 -7.08 9.20
C ILE A 179 3.36 -6.72 8.98
N ASP A 180 2.67 -7.54 8.19
CA ASP A 180 1.22 -7.45 8.02
C ASP A 180 0.57 -8.53 8.88
N LEU A 181 -0.31 -8.14 9.80
CA LEU A 181 -1.12 -8.98 10.66
C LEU A 181 -2.61 -8.81 10.34
N ILE A 182 -3.41 -9.83 10.64
CA ILE A 182 -4.86 -9.81 10.47
C ILE A 182 -5.53 -10.10 11.82
N TYR A 183 -6.46 -9.24 12.23
CA TYR A 183 -7.39 -9.49 13.33
C TYR A 183 -8.78 -9.86 12.77
N GLY A 184 -9.71 -10.28 13.63
CA GLY A 184 -11.05 -10.71 13.21
C GLY A 184 -11.07 -12.10 12.58
N ILE A 185 -10.01 -12.90 12.77
CA ILE A 185 -9.92 -14.24 12.18
C ILE A 185 -10.90 -15.20 12.89
N PRO A 186 -11.66 -16.05 12.17
CA PRO A 186 -12.54 -17.05 12.78
C PRO A 186 -11.84 -17.87 13.87
N GLY A 187 -12.37 -17.80 15.09
CA GLY A 187 -11.84 -18.51 16.26
C GLY A 187 -10.63 -17.85 16.94
N GLN A 188 -10.15 -16.70 16.46
CA GLN A 188 -9.06 -15.94 17.10
C GLN A 188 -9.59 -15.23 18.35
N SER A 189 -9.00 -15.52 19.51
CA SER A 189 -9.33 -14.81 20.74
C SER A 189 -8.61 -13.47 20.82
N LEU A 190 -9.05 -12.60 21.73
CA LEU A 190 -8.29 -11.38 22.05
C LEU A 190 -6.87 -11.71 22.54
N ALA A 191 -6.69 -12.77 23.33
CA ALA A 191 -5.37 -13.17 23.82
C ALA A 191 -4.42 -13.62 22.70
N ASP A 192 -4.95 -14.30 21.67
CA ASP A 192 -4.16 -14.70 20.51
C ASP A 192 -3.69 -13.46 19.73
N TRP A 193 -4.60 -12.51 19.50
CA TRP A 193 -4.28 -11.23 18.87
C TRP A 193 -3.24 -10.42 19.66
N GLN A 194 -3.38 -10.36 20.98
CA GLN A 194 -2.42 -9.71 21.85
C GLN A 194 -1.02 -10.31 21.72
N THR A 195 -0.96 -11.64 21.67
CA THR A 195 0.29 -12.38 21.47
C THR A 195 0.89 -12.08 20.09
N ASP A 196 0.09 -12.00 19.03
CA ASP A 196 0.57 -11.68 17.68
C ASP A 196 1.24 -10.31 17.61
N VAL A 197 0.58 -9.28 18.16
CA VAL A 197 1.11 -7.91 18.17
C VAL A 197 2.36 -7.80 19.05
N GLN A 198 2.35 -8.39 20.26
CA GLN A 198 3.53 -8.40 21.13
C GLN A 198 4.72 -9.09 20.47
N THR A 199 4.49 -10.24 19.84
CA THR A 199 5.54 -11.00 19.15
C THR A 199 6.15 -10.18 18.01
N ALA A 200 5.34 -9.46 17.23
CA ALA A 200 5.84 -8.59 16.17
C ALA A 200 6.77 -7.49 16.72
N LEU A 201 6.42 -6.88 17.86
CA LEU A 201 7.26 -5.88 18.53
C LEU A 201 8.56 -6.48 19.07
N ASP A 202 8.49 -7.65 19.69
CA ASP A 202 9.66 -8.36 20.25
C ASP A 202 10.66 -8.76 19.15
N LEU A 203 10.17 -8.98 17.93
CA LEU A 203 10.97 -9.25 16.73
C LEU A 203 11.61 -7.98 16.13
N GLY A 204 11.39 -6.80 16.72
CA GLY A 204 12.11 -5.58 16.35
C GLY A 204 11.69 -4.98 15.01
N VAL A 205 10.43 -5.13 14.61
CA VAL A 205 9.90 -4.47 13.41
C VAL A 205 9.75 -2.97 13.62
N SER A 206 9.82 -2.20 12.52
CA SER A 206 9.71 -0.73 12.57
C SER A 206 8.37 -0.21 12.05
N HIS A 207 7.57 -1.09 11.46
CA HIS A 207 6.25 -0.83 10.90
C HIS A 207 5.35 -2.06 11.09
N LEU A 208 4.07 -1.84 11.37
CA LEU A 208 3.08 -2.89 11.57
C LEU A 208 1.78 -2.52 10.88
N SER A 209 1.30 -3.38 9.99
CA SER A 209 -0.02 -3.27 9.38
C SER A 209 -0.96 -4.22 10.11
N THR A 210 -2.09 -3.74 10.63
CA THR A 210 -3.11 -4.54 11.30
C THR A 210 -4.43 -4.45 10.53
N TYR A 211 -4.69 -5.42 9.66
CA TYR A 211 -5.89 -5.46 8.83
C TYR A 211 -7.03 -6.19 9.54
N GLY A 212 -8.26 -5.68 9.44
CA GLY A 212 -9.44 -6.47 9.76
C GLY A 212 -9.70 -7.49 8.66
N LEU A 213 -10.10 -8.71 9.02
CA LEU A 213 -10.40 -9.74 8.03
C LEU A 213 -11.68 -9.40 7.25
N THR A 214 -11.50 -8.95 6.00
CA THR A 214 -12.63 -8.73 5.10
C THR A 214 -13.01 -10.00 4.34
N TYR A 215 -14.31 -10.26 4.23
CA TYR A 215 -14.87 -11.34 3.41
C TYR A 215 -15.21 -10.83 2.02
N GLU A 216 -14.18 -10.68 1.18
CA GLU A 216 -14.33 -10.09 -0.16
C GLU A 216 -15.22 -10.93 -1.08
N LYS A 217 -16.19 -10.29 -1.71
CA LYS A 217 -17.20 -10.97 -2.54
C LYS A 217 -16.53 -11.74 -3.67
N GLY A 218 -16.82 -13.04 -3.76
CA GLY A 218 -16.30 -13.92 -4.81
C GLY A 218 -15.08 -14.74 -4.41
N THR A 219 -14.40 -14.38 -3.32
CA THR A 219 -13.29 -15.15 -2.76
C THR A 219 -13.76 -16.52 -2.21
N PRO A 220 -12.86 -17.52 -2.12
CA PRO A 220 -13.18 -18.79 -1.46
C PRO A 220 -13.71 -18.63 -0.04
N LEU A 221 -13.11 -17.75 0.78
CA LEU A 221 -13.52 -17.53 2.17
C LEU A 221 -14.93 -16.93 2.26
N TRP A 222 -15.25 -15.96 1.40
CA TRP A 222 -16.62 -15.42 1.30
C TRP A 222 -17.62 -16.52 0.95
N LYS A 223 -17.32 -17.39 -0.03
CA LYS A 223 -18.20 -18.51 -0.41
C LYS A 223 -18.40 -19.51 0.73
N GLN A 224 -17.38 -19.75 1.56
CA GLN A 224 -17.47 -20.62 2.73
C GLN A 224 -18.38 -19.99 3.80
N ARG A 225 -18.24 -18.69 4.05
CA ARG A 225 -19.11 -17.93 4.95
C ARG A 225 -20.57 -17.98 4.51
N GLU A 226 -20.86 -17.69 3.24
CA GLU A 226 -22.23 -17.72 2.70
C GLU A 226 -22.88 -19.12 2.81
N ARG A 227 -22.07 -20.19 2.87
CA ARG A 227 -22.53 -21.58 3.08
C ARG A 227 -22.60 -21.98 4.56
N GLY A 228 -22.26 -21.08 5.48
CA GLY A 228 -22.19 -21.35 6.93
C GLY A 228 -21.02 -22.25 7.34
N GLN A 229 -20.04 -22.48 6.46
CA GLN A 229 -18.86 -23.32 6.74
C GLN A 229 -17.81 -22.60 7.58
N VAL A 230 -17.79 -21.27 7.49
CA VAL A 230 -16.98 -20.37 8.32
C VAL A 230 -17.93 -19.40 9.00
N GLN A 231 -17.79 -19.26 10.32
CA GLN A 231 -18.50 -18.26 11.09
C GLN A 231 -17.55 -17.08 11.34
N PRO A 232 -17.94 -15.85 10.98
CA PRO A 232 -17.18 -14.67 11.36
C PRO A 232 -17.03 -14.57 12.87
N LEU A 233 -15.97 -13.89 13.30
CA LEU A 233 -15.84 -13.47 14.69
C LEU A 233 -16.99 -12.50 15.02
N ASP A 234 -17.44 -12.48 16.27
CA ASP A 234 -18.44 -11.50 16.70
C ASP A 234 -17.86 -10.08 16.68
N GLU A 235 -18.71 -9.10 16.36
CA GLU A 235 -18.32 -7.70 16.18
C GLU A 235 -17.71 -7.10 17.45
N ASP A 236 -18.18 -7.51 18.65
CA ASP A 236 -17.65 -7.02 19.93
C ASP A 236 -16.19 -7.47 20.14
N THR A 237 -15.88 -8.74 19.82
CA THR A 237 -14.51 -9.26 19.90
C THR A 237 -13.60 -8.67 18.83
N GLU A 238 -14.07 -8.52 17.60
CA GLU A 238 -13.32 -7.86 16.51
C GLU A 238 -13.00 -6.41 16.88
N LEU A 239 -13.99 -5.67 17.39
CA LEU A 239 -13.79 -4.31 17.88
C LEU A 239 -12.77 -4.27 19.02
N ALA A 240 -12.89 -5.18 20.00
CA ALA A 240 -11.94 -5.25 21.11
C ALA A 240 -10.49 -5.49 20.63
N GLN A 241 -10.29 -6.32 19.60
CA GLN A 241 -8.98 -6.54 18.98
C GLN A 241 -8.44 -5.26 18.32
N TYR A 242 -9.27 -4.57 17.54
CA TYR A 242 -8.91 -3.32 16.87
C TYR A 242 -8.53 -2.23 17.88
N GLU A 243 -9.36 -2.00 18.89
CA GLU A 243 -9.13 -0.96 19.89
C GLU A 243 -7.92 -1.24 20.75
N TRP A 244 -7.75 -2.51 21.16
CA TRP A 244 -6.60 -2.90 21.95
C TRP A 244 -5.28 -2.67 21.19
N ALA A 245 -5.22 -3.00 19.90
CA ALA A 245 -4.01 -2.76 19.10
C ALA A 245 -3.67 -1.25 19.04
N ILE A 246 -4.67 -0.39 18.85
CA ILE A 246 -4.49 1.07 18.88
C ILE A 246 -3.91 1.51 20.22
N ASP A 247 -4.54 1.13 21.34
CA ASP A 247 -4.09 1.53 22.68
C ASP A 247 -2.70 1.02 22.98
N PHE A 248 -2.45 -0.25 22.70
CA PHE A 248 -1.20 -0.90 22.99
C PHE A 248 -0.05 -0.28 22.19
N LEU A 249 -0.19 -0.16 20.87
CA LEU A 249 0.87 0.39 20.01
C LEU A 249 1.14 1.86 20.30
N THR A 250 0.10 2.68 20.48
CA THR A 250 0.26 4.11 20.80
C THR A 250 0.90 4.32 22.18
N ALA A 251 0.56 3.51 23.18
CA ALA A 251 1.23 3.53 24.48
C ALA A 251 2.72 3.15 24.40
N HIS A 252 3.11 2.37 23.39
CA HIS A 252 4.51 2.01 23.09
C HIS A 252 5.19 3.00 22.13
N GLY A 253 4.59 4.17 21.89
CA GLY A 253 5.19 5.24 21.08
C GLY A 253 5.09 5.04 19.57
N TRP A 254 4.25 4.11 19.12
CA TRP A 254 3.95 3.95 17.69
C TRP A 254 2.89 4.95 17.25
N ASP A 255 3.06 5.43 16.03
CA ASP A 255 2.18 6.39 15.39
C ASP A 255 1.13 5.66 14.54
N HIS A 256 -0.15 5.76 14.94
CA HIS A 256 -1.29 5.28 14.15
C HIS A 256 -1.62 6.34 13.10
N TYR A 257 -1.09 6.20 11.89
CA TYR A 257 -1.10 7.28 10.91
C TYR A 257 -2.24 7.19 9.87
N GLU A 258 -2.82 6.01 9.69
CA GLU A 258 -4.01 5.75 8.89
C GLU A 258 -4.74 4.51 9.44
N MET A 259 -5.88 4.12 8.86
CA MET A 259 -6.80 3.09 9.40
C MET A 259 -6.12 1.83 9.94
N SER A 260 -5.16 1.26 9.22
CA SER A 260 -4.59 -0.06 9.52
C SER A 260 -3.12 -0.05 9.96
N ASN A 261 -2.38 1.03 9.71
CA ASN A 261 -0.92 1.02 9.81
C ASN A 261 -0.40 1.84 10.99
N PHE A 262 0.61 1.27 11.62
CA PHE A 262 1.36 1.82 12.73
C PHE A 262 2.84 1.85 12.37
N ALA A 263 3.51 2.92 12.75
CA ALA A 263 4.94 3.06 12.51
C ALA A 263 5.66 3.65 13.70
N GLN A 264 6.90 3.24 13.92
CA GLN A 264 7.81 4.06 14.73
C GLN A 264 8.04 5.42 14.06
N PRO A 265 8.46 6.46 14.80
CA PRO A 265 8.77 7.77 14.24
C PRO A 265 9.72 7.68 13.03
N GLY A 266 9.30 8.26 11.90
CA GLY A 266 10.07 8.24 10.64
C GLY A 266 9.99 6.94 9.84
N GLN A 267 9.19 5.97 10.28
CA GLN A 267 9.07 4.64 9.64
C GLN A 267 7.76 4.42 8.88
N ARG A 268 6.90 5.44 8.75
CA ARG A 268 5.67 5.38 7.94
C ARG A 268 5.98 4.91 6.51
N CYS A 269 5.11 4.08 5.94
CA CYS A 269 5.22 3.67 4.56
C CYS A 269 4.82 4.83 3.64
N ARG A 270 5.80 5.41 2.93
CA ARG A 270 5.56 6.59 2.09
C ARG A 270 4.70 6.28 0.88
N HIS A 271 4.84 5.06 0.35
CA HIS A 271 3.99 4.59 -0.72
C HIS A 271 2.50 4.57 -0.31
N ASN A 272 2.19 4.11 0.90
CA ASN A 272 0.82 4.11 1.42
C ASN A 272 0.29 5.54 1.58
N GLU A 273 1.13 6.48 2.05
CA GLU A 273 0.75 7.89 2.17
C GLU A 273 0.40 8.54 0.82
N VAL A 274 1.01 8.12 -0.29
CA VAL A 274 0.65 8.60 -1.64
C VAL A 274 -0.79 8.25 -1.98
N TYR A 275 -1.22 7.00 -1.71
CA TYR A 275 -2.59 6.57 -1.98
C TYR A 275 -3.59 7.33 -1.11
N TRP A 276 -3.33 7.43 0.19
CA TRP A 276 -4.24 8.12 1.10
C TRP A 276 -4.28 9.63 0.88
N ALA A 277 -3.24 10.23 0.32
CA ALA A 277 -3.25 11.63 -0.08
C ALA A 277 -3.98 11.89 -1.43
N ASN A 278 -4.44 10.85 -2.11
CA ASN A 278 -4.91 10.90 -3.51
C ASN A 278 -3.89 11.53 -4.48
N HIS A 279 -2.61 11.24 -4.26
CA HIS A 279 -1.54 11.72 -5.14
C HIS A 279 -1.40 10.82 -6.38
N ALA A 280 -0.80 11.35 -7.44
CA ALA A 280 -0.62 10.62 -8.67
C ALA A 280 0.43 9.52 -8.50
N TYR A 281 0.22 8.38 -9.15
CA TYR A 281 1.12 7.23 -9.13
C TYR A 281 1.09 6.46 -10.46
N PHE A 282 2.25 5.95 -10.85
CA PHE A 282 2.33 4.98 -11.93
C PHE A 282 1.97 3.58 -11.44
N GLY A 283 1.44 2.76 -12.35
CA GLY A 283 1.12 1.36 -12.12
C GLY A 283 1.39 0.53 -13.36
N PHE A 284 2.10 -0.58 -13.20
CA PHE A 284 2.48 -1.49 -14.27
C PHE A 284 2.33 -2.95 -13.85
N GLY A 285 2.13 -3.84 -14.82
CA GLY A 285 1.90 -5.26 -14.57
C GLY A 285 0.42 -5.68 -14.63
N VAL A 286 0.18 -6.98 -14.51
CA VAL A 286 -1.17 -7.57 -14.49
C VAL A 286 -2.02 -6.96 -13.39
N GLY A 287 -3.24 -6.54 -13.71
CA GLY A 287 -4.18 -5.98 -12.73
C GLY A 287 -3.75 -4.69 -12.05
N ALA A 288 -2.64 -4.08 -12.46
CA ALA A 288 -2.16 -2.84 -11.87
C ALA A 288 -3.09 -1.67 -12.23
N ALA A 289 -3.47 -0.90 -11.21
CA ALA A 289 -4.10 0.40 -11.38
C ALA A 289 -3.04 1.49 -11.46
N ARG A 290 -3.31 2.56 -12.20
CA ARG A 290 -2.51 3.79 -12.22
C ARG A 290 -3.43 4.99 -12.15
N TYR A 291 -2.97 6.07 -11.53
CA TYR A 291 -3.71 7.33 -11.45
C TYR A 291 -2.77 8.49 -11.81
N VAL A 292 -2.99 9.08 -12.98
CA VAL A 292 -2.11 10.11 -13.53
C VAL A 292 -2.96 11.27 -14.05
N ALA A 293 -2.72 12.47 -13.53
CA ALA A 293 -3.39 13.70 -13.97
C ALA A 293 -4.93 13.61 -14.06
N GLY A 294 -5.60 12.95 -13.09
CA GLY A 294 -7.06 12.82 -13.07
C GLY A 294 -7.63 11.63 -13.85
N LYS A 295 -6.76 10.86 -14.53
CA LYS A 295 -7.13 9.66 -15.26
C LYS A 295 -6.73 8.41 -14.48
N ARG A 296 -7.70 7.53 -14.23
CA ARG A 296 -7.46 6.20 -13.65
C ARG A 296 -7.53 5.15 -14.75
N GLU A 297 -6.52 4.28 -14.80
CA GLU A 297 -6.48 3.16 -15.74
C GLU A 297 -6.18 1.86 -14.98
N LEU A 298 -6.77 0.77 -15.44
CA LEU A 298 -6.59 -0.56 -14.88
C LEU A 298 -6.15 -1.52 -15.99
N ASN A 299 -5.03 -2.20 -15.76
CA ASN A 299 -4.56 -3.27 -16.64
C ASN A 299 -5.43 -4.53 -16.50
N THR A 300 -5.47 -5.35 -17.55
CA THR A 300 -6.16 -6.66 -17.49
C THR A 300 -5.66 -7.51 -16.32
N ARG A 301 -6.59 -8.17 -15.63
CA ARG A 301 -6.30 -9.13 -14.54
C ARG A 301 -5.89 -10.53 -15.07
N SER A 302 -6.03 -10.77 -16.37
CA SER A 302 -5.65 -12.03 -17.02
C SER A 302 -4.17 -12.01 -17.42
N LEU A 303 -3.35 -12.86 -16.79
CA LEU A 303 -1.94 -13.02 -17.16
C LEU A 303 -1.77 -13.36 -18.64
N ALA A 304 -2.61 -14.24 -19.19
CA ALA A 304 -2.51 -14.63 -20.59
C ALA A 304 -2.75 -13.44 -21.54
N ASP A 305 -3.77 -12.63 -21.25
CA ASP A 305 -4.07 -11.45 -22.07
C ASP A 305 -3.01 -10.37 -21.91
N TYR A 306 -2.48 -10.17 -20.71
CA TYR A 306 -1.40 -9.23 -20.45
C TYR A 306 -0.16 -9.58 -21.27
N LEU A 307 0.31 -10.83 -21.19
CA LEU A 307 1.46 -11.31 -21.96
C LEU A 307 1.25 -11.13 -23.46
N ARG A 308 0.08 -11.57 -23.97
CA ARG A 308 -0.25 -11.45 -25.40
C ARG A 308 -0.21 -10.00 -25.87
N LYS A 309 -0.86 -9.09 -25.14
CA LYS A 309 -0.97 -7.68 -25.52
C LYS A 309 0.39 -6.98 -25.48
N CYS A 310 1.09 -7.06 -24.35
CA CYS A 310 2.36 -6.36 -24.16
C CYS A 310 3.43 -6.81 -25.17
N LEU A 311 3.56 -8.12 -25.42
CA LEU A 311 4.53 -8.66 -26.36
C LEU A 311 4.17 -8.36 -27.83
N ALA A 312 2.90 -8.07 -28.13
CA ALA A 312 2.45 -7.59 -29.43
C ALA A 312 2.57 -6.06 -29.60
N GLY A 313 3.01 -5.33 -28.55
CA GLY A 313 3.02 -3.87 -28.54
C GLY A 313 1.64 -3.22 -28.37
N GLU A 314 0.63 -3.99 -27.94
CA GLU A 314 -0.71 -3.51 -27.63
C GLU A 314 -0.82 -3.06 -26.16
N SER A 315 -1.71 -2.11 -25.87
CA SER A 315 -1.95 -1.66 -24.50
C SER A 315 -2.63 -2.73 -23.64
N PRO A 316 -2.08 -3.07 -22.45
CA PRO A 316 -2.72 -3.98 -21.50
C PRO A 316 -3.92 -3.36 -20.76
N THR A 317 -4.14 -2.05 -20.87
CA THR A 317 -5.26 -1.34 -20.24
C THR A 317 -6.58 -1.97 -20.66
N PHE A 318 -7.38 -2.35 -19.66
CA PHE A 318 -8.71 -2.91 -19.81
C PHE A 318 -9.81 -1.89 -19.50
N GLN A 319 -9.59 -1.04 -18.49
CA GLN A 319 -10.52 0.02 -18.10
C GLN A 319 -9.77 1.35 -17.97
N SER A 320 -10.45 2.43 -18.34
CA SER A 320 -9.96 3.80 -18.23
C SER A 320 -11.13 4.71 -17.89
N GLU A 321 -10.95 5.56 -16.88
CA GLU A 321 -11.90 6.61 -16.48
C GLU A 321 -11.15 7.92 -16.26
N GLU A 322 -11.78 9.04 -16.59
CA GLU A 322 -11.28 10.39 -16.30
C GLU A 322 -12.32 11.08 -15.43
N LEU A 323 -11.91 11.44 -14.21
CA LEU A 323 -12.83 12.01 -13.23
C LEU A 323 -13.04 13.49 -13.48
N SER A 324 -14.29 13.95 -13.41
CA SER A 324 -14.59 15.38 -13.37
C SER A 324 -13.97 16.03 -12.11
N PRO A 325 -13.81 17.37 -12.09
CA PRO A 325 -13.28 18.06 -10.91
C PRO A 325 -14.05 17.76 -9.61
N ASP A 326 -15.39 17.63 -9.68
CA ASP A 326 -16.23 17.29 -8.51
C ASP A 326 -16.01 15.85 -8.05
N GLU A 327 -16.04 14.87 -8.97
CA GLU A 327 -15.78 13.46 -8.66
C GLU A 327 -14.38 13.28 -8.07
N ARG A 328 -13.36 13.94 -8.62
CA ARG A 328 -12.00 13.93 -8.08
C ARG A 328 -11.95 14.51 -6.68
N ALA A 329 -12.71 15.58 -6.40
CA ALA A 329 -12.75 16.19 -5.07
C ALA A 329 -13.43 15.27 -4.05
N ARG A 330 -14.56 14.64 -4.42
CA ARG A 330 -15.26 13.63 -3.60
C ARG A 330 -14.38 12.42 -3.32
N GLU A 331 -13.69 11.92 -4.33
CA GLU A 331 -12.75 10.81 -4.14
C GLU A 331 -11.58 11.20 -3.23
N THR A 332 -11.03 12.41 -3.41
CA THR A 332 -9.98 12.95 -2.52
C THR A 332 -10.47 13.03 -1.07
N LEU A 333 -11.72 13.44 -0.86
CA LEU A 333 -12.36 13.46 0.45
C LEU A 333 -12.44 12.03 1.02
N ALA A 334 -12.93 11.08 0.24
CA ALA A 334 -13.11 9.69 0.65
C ALA A 334 -11.79 9.04 1.11
N VAL A 335 -10.71 9.23 0.34
CA VAL A 335 -9.42 8.59 0.65
C VAL A 335 -8.63 9.34 1.72
N GLN A 336 -8.67 10.68 1.77
CA GLN A 336 -7.92 11.42 2.81
C GLN A 336 -8.54 11.29 4.20
N LEU A 337 -9.85 11.05 4.31
CA LEU A 337 -10.50 10.75 5.60
C LEU A 337 -9.99 9.47 6.27
N ARG A 338 -9.33 8.58 5.52
CA ARG A 338 -8.67 7.37 6.04
C ARG A 338 -7.38 7.67 6.80
N ARG A 339 -6.87 8.90 6.70
CA ARG A 339 -5.68 9.35 7.42
C ARG A 339 -6.08 9.81 8.81
N CYS A 340 -5.27 9.46 9.80
CA CYS A 340 -5.55 9.79 11.19
C CYS A 340 -5.52 11.30 11.48
N GLU A 341 -4.73 12.06 10.71
CA GLU A 341 -4.70 13.53 10.73
C GLU A 341 -5.90 14.17 10.00
N GLY A 342 -6.65 13.39 9.22
CA GLY A 342 -7.74 13.84 8.37
C GLY A 342 -7.29 14.74 7.21
N ILE A 343 -8.15 15.69 6.87
CA ILE A 343 -8.04 16.57 5.72
C ILE A 343 -7.68 17.98 6.20
N HIS A 344 -6.54 18.51 5.71
CA HIS A 344 -6.22 19.93 5.85
C HIS A 344 -6.91 20.75 4.75
N ARG A 345 -7.66 21.77 5.13
CA ARG A 345 -8.56 22.52 4.22
C ARG A 345 -7.85 23.23 3.08
N GLU A 346 -6.75 23.91 3.37
CA GLU A 346 -5.99 24.64 2.35
C GLU A 346 -5.33 23.67 1.36
N SER A 347 -4.79 22.57 1.87
CA SER A 347 -4.15 21.54 1.04
C SER A 347 -5.18 20.85 0.13
N PHE A 348 -6.35 20.53 0.68
CA PHE A 348 -7.47 19.98 -0.08
C PHE A 348 -7.91 20.94 -1.19
N HIS A 349 -8.14 22.21 -0.87
CA HIS A 349 -8.52 23.21 -1.85
C HIS A 349 -7.45 23.40 -2.93
N ALA A 350 -6.17 23.42 -2.56
CA ALA A 350 -5.06 23.50 -3.52
C ALA A 350 -5.01 22.28 -4.46
N GLN A 351 -5.35 21.09 -3.96
CA GLN A 351 -5.34 19.84 -4.73
C GLN A 351 -6.55 19.69 -5.65
N THR A 352 -7.75 20.01 -5.15
CA THR A 352 -9.01 19.71 -5.84
C THR A 352 -9.56 20.91 -6.59
N GLY A 353 -9.27 22.13 -6.13
CA GLY A 353 -9.91 23.37 -6.56
C GLY A 353 -11.28 23.61 -5.92
N VAL A 354 -11.71 22.76 -4.98
CA VAL A 354 -13.04 22.80 -4.35
C VAL A 354 -12.88 23.01 -2.84
N PRO A 355 -13.62 23.97 -2.22
CA PRO A 355 -13.63 24.10 -0.77
C PRO A 355 -14.19 22.83 -0.11
N LEU A 356 -13.52 22.31 0.92
CA LEU A 356 -13.95 21.07 1.58
C LEU A 356 -15.41 21.15 2.08
N ASP A 357 -15.79 22.27 2.69
CA ASP A 357 -17.14 22.42 3.27
C ASP A 357 -18.26 22.44 2.23
N SER A 358 -17.98 22.75 0.97
CA SER A 358 -19.03 22.69 -0.07
C SER A 358 -19.37 21.27 -0.49
N LEU A 359 -18.57 20.27 -0.10
CA LEU A 359 -18.82 18.86 -0.35
C LEU A 359 -19.52 18.16 0.82
N LEU A 360 -19.47 18.74 2.03
CA LEU A 360 -20.01 18.09 3.22
C LEU A 360 -21.55 18.16 3.23
N PRO A 361 -22.26 17.03 3.34
CA PRO A 361 -23.72 17.03 3.41
C PRO A 361 -24.20 17.57 4.77
N GLU A 362 -25.44 18.05 4.86
CA GLU A 362 -26.03 18.54 6.12
C GLU A 362 -25.98 17.49 7.26
N SER A 363 -25.94 16.20 6.90
CA SER A 363 -25.82 15.09 7.85
C SER A 363 -24.47 14.98 8.57
N HIS A 364 -23.45 15.79 8.23
CA HIS A 364 -22.16 15.74 8.93
C HIS A 364 -22.24 16.32 10.34
N GLN A 365 -23.03 17.37 10.59
CA GLN A 365 -23.07 18.05 11.90
C GLN A 365 -23.53 17.11 13.04
N PRO A 366 -24.60 16.30 12.88
CA PRO A 366 -24.94 15.29 13.89
C PRO A 366 -23.82 14.29 14.19
N LEU A 367 -22.97 13.97 13.21
CA LEU A 367 -21.82 13.06 13.39
C LEU A 367 -20.66 13.75 14.14
N VAL A 368 -20.50 15.06 13.97
CA VAL A 368 -19.59 15.89 14.78
C VAL A 368 -20.09 15.96 16.21
N ASP A 369 -21.37 16.26 16.41
CA ASP A 369 -21.99 16.38 17.75
C ASP A 369 -21.94 15.05 18.52
N ALA A 370 -22.06 13.92 17.82
CA ALA A 370 -21.91 12.57 18.39
C ALA A 370 -20.45 12.14 18.61
N GLY A 371 -19.47 12.97 18.25
CA GLY A 371 -18.05 12.72 18.47
C GLY A 371 -17.39 11.77 17.47
N PHE A 372 -18.05 11.42 16.36
CA PHE A 372 -17.46 10.56 15.31
C PHE A 372 -16.55 11.34 14.36
N LEU A 373 -16.80 12.63 14.18
CA LEU A 373 -16.02 13.52 13.32
C LEU A 373 -15.47 14.70 14.12
N ALA A 374 -14.24 15.10 13.83
CA ALA A 374 -13.65 16.35 14.32
C ALA A 374 -13.70 17.38 13.20
N HIS A 375 -14.41 18.49 13.44
CA HIS A 375 -14.54 19.59 12.48
C HIS A 375 -13.98 20.86 13.11
N THR A 376 -12.87 21.34 12.55
CA THR A 376 -12.18 22.55 13.01
C THR A 376 -12.01 23.54 11.85
N PRO A 377 -11.59 24.80 12.13
CA PRO A 377 -11.31 25.78 11.08
C PRO A 377 -10.22 25.37 10.09
N THR A 378 -9.33 24.43 10.46
CA THR A 378 -8.19 24.00 9.62
C THR A 378 -8.30 22.56 9.14
N HIS A 379 -8.92 21.68 9.93
CA HIS A 379 -8.97 20.24 9.66
C HIS A 379 -10.38 19.65 9.77
N PHE A 380 -10.59 18.58 9.03
CA PHE A 380 -11.74 17.68 9.14
C PHE A 380 -11.27 16.23 9.19
N ALA A 381 -11.59 15.49 10.24
CA ALA A 381 -11.03 14.16 10.48
C ALA A 381 -12.04 13.19 11.11
N ILE A 382 -11.83 11.89 10.88
CA ILE A 382 -12.51 10.84 11.64
C ILE A 382 -11.84 10.72 13.02
N THR A 383 -12.62 10.89 14.09
CA THR A 383 -12.11 10.74 15.46
C THR A 383 -11.79 9.29 15.75
N ARG A 384 -11.11 9.03 16.86
CA ARG A 384 -10.89 7.66 17.34
C ARG A 384 -12.19 6.84 17.43
N GLN A 385 -13.27 7.43 17.94
CA GLN A 385 -14.57 6.77 18.01
C GLN A 385 -15.16 6.52 16.62
N GLY A 386 -15.00 7.46 15.69
CA GLY A 386 -15.45 7.33 14.31
C GLY A 386 -14.74 6.23 13.53
N ARG A 387 -13.48 5.91 13.83
CA ARG A 387 -12.71 4.90 13.07
C ARG A 387 -13.33 3.51 13.09
N ARG A 388 -14.08 3.18 14.15
CA ARG A 388 -14.87 1.95 14.28
C ARG A 388 -15.90 1.78 13.16
N LEU A 389 -16.29 2.88 12.52
CA LEU A 389 -17.32 2.95 11.48
C LEU A 389 -16.81 3.71 10.23
N ALA A 390 -15.49 3.67 9.98
CA ALA A 390 -14.86 4.54 8.97
C ALA A 390 -15.49 4.37 7.57
N ASP A 391 -15.76 3.14 7.14
CA ASP A 391 -16.39 2.87 5.84
C ASP A 391 -17.77 3.53 5.73
N TRP A 392 -18.61 3.31 6.74
CA TRP A 392 -19.95 3.88 6.81
C TRP A 392 -19.93 5.40 6.88
N LEU A 393 -19.01 5.99 7.65
CA LEU A 393 -18.86 7.45 7.74
C LEU A 393 -18.45 8.05 6.40
N VAL A 394 -17.49 7.42 5.70
CA VAL A 394 -17.05 7.89 4.37
C VAL A 394 -18.22 7.82 3.39
N GLU A 395 -18.95 6.71 3.33
CA GLU A 395 -20.14 6.59 2.46
C GLU A 395 -21.21 7.63 2.80
N ARG A 396 -21.43 7.91 4.09
CA ARG A 396 -22.42 8.90 4.56
C ARG A 396 -22.07 10.34 4.21
N LEU A 397 -20.78 10.63 3.94
CA LEU A 397 -20.25 11.96 3.64
C LEU A 397 -20.13 12.24 2.14
N LEU A 398 -20.28 11.22 1.28
CA LEU A 398 -20.22 11.34 -0.18
C LEU A 398 -21.62 11.54 -0.77
#